data_AF-A0A9E2XKS6-F1
#
_entry.id   AF-A0A9E2XKS6-F1
#
_cell.length_a   1.000
_cell.length_b   1.000
_cell.length_c   1.000
_cell.angle_alpha   90.00
_cell.angle_beta   90.00
_cell.angle_gamma   90.00
#
_symmetry.space_group_name_H-M   'P 1'
#
loop_
_entity.id
_entity.type
_entity.pdbx_description
1 polymer ?
#
loop_
_entity_poly.entity_id
_entity_poly.type
_entity_poly.pdbx_seq_one_letter_code
_entity_poly.pdbx_strand_id
1 'polypeptide(L)'
;VIAACDRLGMVVILGLFYGKQSGTLTNEAAVKAAVTNTVDWLLGRGARNVLIEIGNEVDLENVFAHPIIAADRCHELLALAQKRGGGKLLVSTSLLARDAPPAAILATADFLLPHGNRIHGPAGATQPSPHGIRLQVTNWRAATAYRGQPIVYNEDDHFEFDKPDNHFVAAVESGASWGFFDYRMSRERFEDGFQSLPVDWTISSARKRGFFGLLKEITGA
;
A
#
# COMPACT_ATOMS: atom_id res chain seq x y z
N VAL A 1 2.87 -18.33 -1.51
CA VAL A 1 3.26 -16.95 -1.87
C VAL A 1 4.62 -16.59 -1.27
N ILE A 2 4.74 -16.32 0.04
CA ILE A 2 5.99 -15.88 0.70
C ILE A 2 7.24 -16.66 0.24
N ALA A 3 7.25 -17.99 0.40
CA ALA A 3 8.40 -18.81 0.02
C ALA A 3 8.69 -18.86 -1.49
N ALA A 4 7.68 -18.64 -2.34
CA ALA A 4 7.87 -18.57 -3.78
C ALA A 4 8.48 -17.23 -4.19
N CYS A 5 7.97 -16.12 -3.63
CA CYS A 5 8.54 -14.78 -3.79
C CYS A 5 9.99 -14.74 -3.32
N ASP A 6 10.31 -15.36 -2.18
CA ASP A 6 11.68 -15.41 -1.64
C ASP A 6 12.66 -16.06 -2.61
N ARG A 7 12.29 -17.22 -3.18
CA ARG A 7 13.10 -17.91 -4.21
C ARG A 7 13.28 -17.10 -5.50
N LEU A 8 12.40 -16.13 -5.76
CA LEU A 8 12.46 -15.23 -6.92
C LEU A 8 13.12 -13.89 -6.58
N GLY A 9 13.61 -13.70 -5.36
CA GLY A 9 14.19 -12.43 -4.92
C GLY A 9 13.16 -11.31 -4.72
N MET A 10 11.89 -11.66 -4.52
CA MET A 10 10.79 -10.71 -4.34
C MET A 10 10.39 -10.55 -2.86
N VAL A 11 10.02 -9.32 -2.51
CA VAL A 11 9.45 -8.96 -1.21
C VAL A 11 7.92 -9.01 -1.26
N VAL A 12 7.29 -9.42 -0.17
CA VAL A 12 5.83 -9.44 0.00
C VAL A 12 5.42 -8.40 1.04
N ILE A 13 4.49 -7.53 0.68
CA ILE A 13 3.74 -6.72 1.66
C ILE A 13 2.53 -7.56 2.09
N LEU A 14 2.49 -7.95 3.36
CA LEU A 14 1.43 -8.77 3.94
C LEU A 14 0.44 -7.86 4.68
N GLY A 15 -0.71 -7.60 4.06
CA GLY A 15 -1.86 -6.93 4.69
C GLY A 15 -2.55 -7.84 5.70
N LEU A 16 -2.77 -7.35 6.92
CA LEU A 16 -3.41 -8.11 8.00
C LEU A 16 -4.92 -7.91 8.07
N PHE A 17 -5.38 -6.67 7.94
CA PHE A 17 -6.79 -6.33 8.08
C PHE A 17 -7.34 -5.60 6.86
N TYR A 18 -8.43 -6.14 6.33
CA TYR A 18 -9.25 -5.49 5.31
C TYR A 18 -10.59 -5.09 5.91
N GLY A 19 -11.04 -3.86 5.62
CA GLY A 19 -12.22 -3.26 6.27
C GLY A 19 -13.45 -4.16 6.29
N LYS A 20 -13.81 -4.71 5.12
CA LYS A 20 -14.98 -5.60 4.97
C LYS A 20 -14.92 -6.89 5.80
N GLN A 21 -13.73 -7.33 6.19
CA GLN A 21 -13.52 -8.54 6.99
C GLN A 21 -13.32 -8.23 8.47
N SER A 22 -13.04 -6.98 8.84
CA SER A 22 -12.71 -6.61 10.21
C SER A 22 -13.78 -7.01 11.24
N GLY A 23 -15.06 -6.99 10.86
CA GLY A 23 -16.18 -7.39 11.72
C GLY A 23 -16.27 -8.88 12.07
N THR A 24 -15.44 -9.75 11.46
CA THR A 24 -15.38 -11.17 11.86
C THR A 24 -14.61 -11.38 13.16
N LEU A 25 -13.79 -10.40 13.57
CA LEU A 25 -13.05 -10.45 14.82
C LEU A 25 -13.99 -10.06 15.98
N THR A 26 -13.88 -10.76 17.10
CA THR A 26 -14.87 -10.65 18.18
C THR A 26 -14.71 -9.38 19.01
N ASN A 27 -13.49 -8.87 19.17
CA ASN A 27 -13.17 -7.68 19.97
C ASN A 27 -11.74 -7.19 19.71
N GLU A 28 -11.36 -6.07 20.34
CA GLU A 28 -10.01 -5.49 20.25
C GLU A 28 -8.90 -6.48 20.68
N ALA A 29 -9.15 -7.36 21.67
CA ALA A 29 -8.17 -8.35 22.07
C ALA A 29 -7.92 -9.39 20.97
N ALA A 30 -8.95 -9.76 20.20
CA ALA A 30 -8.81 -10.62 19.02
C ALA A 30 -7.98 -9.94 17.91
N VAL A 31 -8.15 -8.63 17.70
CA VAL A 31 -7.33 -7.84 16.77
C VAL A 31 -5.85 -7.88 17.20
N LYS A 32 -5.56 -7.56 18.47
CA LYS A 32 -4.19 -7.59 19.01
C LYS A 32 -3.57 -8.99 18.91
N ALA A 33 -4.35 -10.03 19.21
CA ALA A 33 -3.91 -11.42 19.10
C ALA A 33 -3.61 -11.82 17.64
N ALA A 34 -4.42 -11.38 16.67
CA ALA A 34 -4.16 -11.62 15.25
C ALA A 34 -2.83 -10.99 14.81
N VAL A 35 -2.53 -9.77 15.26
CA VAL A 35 -1.23 -9.12 15.02
C VAL A 35 -0.08 -9.92 15.63
N THR A 36 -0.14 -10.24 16.93
CA THR A 36 0.98 -10.94 17.60
C THR A 36 1.19 -12.35 17.07
N ASN A 37 0.11 -13.10 16.79
CA ASN A 37 0.21 -14.44 16.24
C ASN A 37 0.78 -14.44 14.83
N THR A 38 0.45 -13.45 14.01
CA THR A 38 1.03 -13.31 12.66
C THR A 38 2.52 -13.02 12.72
N VAL A 39 2.93 -12.10 13.60
CA VAL A 39 4.35 -11.78 13.85
C VAL A 39 5.10 -13.04 14.29
N ASP A 40 4.59 -13.77 15.28
CA ASP A 40 5.21 -15.01 15.77
C ASP A 40 5.32 -16.07 14.67
N TRP A 41 4.27 -16.21 13.87
CA TRP A 41 4.28 -17.13 12.74
C TRP A 41 5.35 -16.77 11.71
N LEU A 42 5.47 -15.49 11.33
CA LEU A 42 6.51 -15.03 10.40
C LEU A 42 7.92 -15.27 10.95
N LEU A 43 8.14 -14.96 12.24
CA LEU A 43 9.42 -15.19 12.92
C LEU A 43 9.77 -16.68 12.99
N GLY A 44 8.82 -17.52 13.38
CA GLY A 44 8.99 -18.98 13.46
C GLY A 44 9.24 -19.63 12.10
N ARG A 45 8.71 -19.04 11.02
CA ARG A 45 9.02 -19.44 9.65
C ARG A 45 10.38 -18.93 9.15
N GLY A 46 11.04 -18.06 9.90
CA GLY A 46 12.27 -17.43 9.45
C GLY A 46 12.07 -16.51 8.24
N ALA A 47 10.86 -15.98 8.02
CA ALA A 47 10.59 -15.10 6.89
C ALA A 47 11.46 -13.83 6.97
N ARG A 48 12.09 -13.45 5.87
CA ARG A 48 12.95 -12.26 5.74
C ARG A 48 12.52 -11.32 4.61
N ASN A 49 11.75 -11.83 3.66
CA ASN A 49 11.25 -11.10 2.50
C ASN A 49 9.81 -10.58 2.71
N VAL A 50 9.44 -10.23 3.95
CA VAL A 50 8.08 -9.80 4.30
C VAL A 50 8.09 -8.45 5.01
N LEU A 51 7.28 -7.53 4.50
CA LEU A 51 6.87 -6.29 5.17
C LEU A 51 5.43 -6.45 5.65
N ILE A 52 5.06 -5.85 6.77
CA ILE A 52 3.71 -5.95 7.33
C ILE A 52 2.95 -4.65 7.09
N GLU A 53 1.73 -4.79 6.59
CA GLU A 53 0.73 -3.71 6.54
C GLU A 53 -0.39 -4.07 7.53
N ILE A 54 -0.60 -3.26 8.57
CA ILE A 54 -1.62 -3.54 9.59
C ILE A 54 -3.03 -3.49 9.00
N GLY A 55 -3.39 -2.38 8.37
CA GLY A 55 -4.70 -2.20 7.76
C GLY A 55 -4.60 -1.49 6.42
N ASN A 56 -5.46 -1.92 5.50
CA ASN A 56 -5.68 -1.24 4.23
C ASN A 56 -6.45 0.06 4.43
N GLU A 57 -5.91 1.21 4.01
CA GLU A 57 -6.58 2.51 3.96
C GLU A 57 -7.26 2.87 5.30
N VAL A 58 -6.47 2.91 6.37
CA VAL A 58 -6.98 3.05 7.76
C VAL A 58 -7.62 4.41 8.06
N ASP A 59 -7.45 5.38 7.17
CA ASP A 59 -8.07 6.70 7.21
C ASP A 59 -9.45 6.76 6.54
N LEU A 60 -9.95 5.65 5.97
CA LEU A 60 -11.33 5.61 5.51
C LEU A 60 -12.32 5.60 6.67
N GLU A 61 -13.21 6.59 6.66
CA GLU A 61 -14.26 6.74 7.67
C GLU A 61 -15.22 5.54 7.67
N ASN A 62 -15.54 5.06 8.87
CA ASN A 62 -16.55 4.02 9.12
C ASN A 62 -16.30 2.67 8.39
N VAL A 63 -15.06 2.38 7.99
CA VAL A 63 -14.70 1.14 7.30
C VAL A 63 -14.34 0.00 8.26
N PHE A 64 -13.70 0.29 9.38
CA PHE A 64 -13.23 -0.72 10.32
C PHE A 64 -14.20 -0.92 11.49
N ALA A 65 -14.56 -2.18 11.77
CA ALA A 65 -15.42 -2.54 12.90
C ALA A 65 -14.74 -2.33 14.28
N HIS A 66 -13.40 -2.26 14.30
CA HIS A 66 -12.62 -2.08 15.51
C HIS A 66 -11.83 -0.77 15.43
N PRO A 67 -12.09 0.21 16.31
CA PRO A 67 -11.43 1.51 16.28
C PRO A 67 -9.90 1.45 16.37
N ILE A 68 -9.34 0.41 16.99
CA ILE A 68 -7.88 0.24 17.07
C ILE A 68 -7.19 0.09 15.70
N ILE A 69 -7.92 -0.34 14.66
CA ILE A 69 -7.37 -0.50 13.31
C ILE A 69 -7.39 0.84 12.55
N ALA A 70 -8.30 1.74 12.89
CA ALA A 70 -8.46 3.02 12.20
C ALA A 70 -7.30 4.00 12.51
N ALA A 71 -7.13 5.02 11.67
CA ALA A 71 -5.98 5.93 11.67
C ALA A 71 -5.67 6.55 13.05
N ASP A 72 -6.70 6.88 13.85
CA ASP A 72 -6.52 7.47 15.18
C ASP A 72 -5.74 6.58 16.14
N ARG A 73 -5.84 5.24 16.00
CA ARG A 73 -5.28 4.26 16.94
C ARG A 73 -4.39 3.20 16.31
N CYS A 74 -4.30 3.13 14.98
CA CYS A 74 -3.51 2.10 14.26
C CYS A 74 -2.04 2.07 14.70
N HIS A 75 -1.48 3.21 15.09
CA HIS A 75 -0.13 3.31 15.65
C HIS A 75 0.11 2.40 16.87
N GLU A 76 -0.92 2.07 17.66
CA GLU A 76 -0.83 1.09 18.75
C GLU A 76 -0.52 -0.32 18.23
N LEU A 77 -1.09 -0.70 17.09
CA LEU A 77 -0.85 -2.01 16.46
C LEU A 77 0.50 -2.05 15.73
N LEU A 78 0.93 -0.93 15.13
CA LEU A 78 2.29 -0.80 14.59
C LEU A 78 3.32 -1.06 15.69
N ALA A 79 3.21 -0.34 16.81
CA ALA A 79 4.10 -0.48 17.96
C ALA A 79 4.04 -1.89 18.57
N LEU A 80 2.85 -2.50 18.65
CA LEU A 80 2.69 -3.87 19.12
C LEU A 80 3.44 -4.87 18.22
N ALA A 81 3.27 -4.77 16.91
CA ALA A 81 3.92 -5.64 15.95
C ALA A 81 5.44 -5.49 15.97
N GLN A 82 5.95 -4.25 15.99
CA GLN A 82 7.38 -3.95 16.08
C GLN A 82 8.01 -4.50 17.36
N LYS A 83 7.37 -4.25 18.51
CA LYS A 83 7.82 -4.76 19.80
C LYS A 83 7.85 -6.28 19.81
N ARG A 84 6.81 -6.94 19.28
CA ARG A 84 6.76 -8.41 19.20
C ARG A 84 7.79 -8.95 18.21
N GLY A 85 8.03 -8.23 17.12
CA GLY A 85 8.99 -8.56 16.07
C GLY A 85 10.46 -8.39 16.48
N GLY A 86 10.73 -7.62 17.54
CA GLY A 86 12.08 -7.34 18.03
C GLY A 86 12.97 -6.69 16.95
N GLY A 87 12.40 -5.84 16.10
CA GLY A 87 13.11 -5.16 15.00
C GLY A 87 13.45 -6.04 13.79
N LYS A 88 12.95 -7.28 13.72
CA LYS A 88 13.21 -8.19 12.59
C LYS A 88 12.21 -8.09 11.44
N LEU A 89 11.11 -7.37 11.65
CA LEU A 89 10.03 -7.18 10.69
C LEU A 89 9.71 -5.70 10.64
N LEU A 90 9.58 -5.15 9.43
CA LEU A 90 9.19 -3.77 9.20
C LEU A 90 7.68 -3.70 9.09
N VAL A 91 7.09 -2.69 9.71
CA VAL A 91 5.64 -2.55 9.87
C VAL A 91 5.17 -1.16 9.43
N SER A 92 4.07 -1.13 8.69
CA SER A 92 3.37 0.08 8.28
C SER A 92 1.86 -0.16 8.21
N THR A 93 1.13 0.81 7.69
CA THR A 93 -0.30 0.77 7.35
C THR A 93 -0.53 1.72 6.20
N SER A 94 -1.48 1.41 5.31
CA SER A 94 -1.76 2.29 4.17
C SER A 94 -2.82 3.35 4.47
N LEU A 95 -2.70 4.48 3.77
CA LEU A 95 -3.60 5.62 3.86
C LEU A 95 -3.85 6.24 2.49
N LEU A 96 -5.01 6.84 2.29
CA LEU A 96 -5.41 7.51 1.05
C LEU A 96 -5.12 9.01 1.04
N ALA A 97 -5.09 9.66 2.20
CA ALA A 97 -5.05 11.11 2.27
C ALA A 97 -3.83 11.70 1.54
N ARG A 98 -4.07 12.78 0.78
CA ARG A 98 -3.01 13.59 0.19
C ARG A 98 -2.15 14.25 1.27
N ASP A 99 -2.79 14.72 2.34
CA ASP A 99 -2.10 15.32 3.47
C ASP A 99 -1.53 14.23 4.37
N ALA A 100 -0.54 14.62 5.18
CA ALA A 100 0.20 13.65 5.98
C ALA A 100 -0.70 12.94 7.00
N PRO A 101 -0.43 11.65 7.30
CA PRO A 101 -1.16 10.91 8.32
C PRO A 101 -1.07 11.55 9.72
N PRO A 102 -1.84 11.05 10.70
CA PRO A 102 -1.64 11.38 12.10
C PRO A 102 -0.16 11.22 12.51
N ALA A 103 0.39 12.20 13.23
CA ALA A 103 1.80 12.22 13.62
C ALA A 103 2.26 10.93 14.33
N ALA A 104 1.37 10.29 15.09
CA ALA A 104 1.64 9.02 15.76
C ALA A 104 1.89 7.87 14.77
N ILE A 105 1.17 7.83 13.64
CA ILE A 105 1.43 6.86 12.56
C ILE A 105 2.79 7.15 11.90
N LEU A 106 3.06 8.40 11.49
CA LEU A 106 4.34 8.75 10.87
C LEU A 106 5.53 8.43 11.77
N ALA A 107 5.42 8.72 13.06
CA ALA A 107 6.49 8.50 14.03
C ALA A 107 6.75 7.01 14.28
N THR A 108 5.73 6.17 14.16
CA THR A 108 5.82 4.73 14.48
C THR A 108 6.17 3.89 13.25
N ALA A 109 5.64 4.20 12.07
CA ALA A 109 5.80 3.37 10.88
C ALA A 109 7.28 3.26 10.41
N ASP A 110 7.67 2.08 9.97
CA ASP A 110 9.02 1.81 9.46
C ASP A 110 9.22 2.31 8.02
N PHE A 111 8.11 2.36 7.27
CA PHE A 111 7.98 2.87 5.91
C PHE A 111 6.57 3.45 5.76
N LEU A 112 6.33 4.25 4.73
CA LEU A 112 5.05 4.93 4.50
C LEU A 112 4.35 4.35 3.27
N LEU A 113 3.04 4.11 3.40
CA LEU A 113 2.20 3.51 2.36
C LEU A 113 1.06 4.47 1.94
N PRO A 114 1.35 5.56 1.22
CA PRO A 114 0.28 6.29 0.55
C PRO A 114 -0.31 5.43 -0.58
N HIS A 115 -1.63 5.46 -0.74
CA HIS A 115 -2.30 4.96 -1.95
C HIS A 115 -2.47 6.10 -2.96
N GLY A 116 -2.35 5.77 -4.24
CA GLY A 116 -2.51 6.73 -5.35
C GLY A 116 -3.96 6.89 -5.83
N ASN A 117 -4.85 6.03 -5.32
CA ASN A 117 -6.27 6.02 -5.67
C ASN A 117 -6.92 7.39 -5.34
N ARG A 118 -7.71 7.93 -6.28
CA ARG A 118 -8.49 9.18 -6.09
C ARG A 118 -7.64 10.40 -5.70
N ILE A 119 -6.36 10.39 -6.05
CA ILE A 119 -5.48 11.53 -5.84
C ILE A 119 -5.69 12.56 -6.95
N HIS A 120 -5.86 13.81 -6.55
CA HIS A 120 -6.01 14.95 -7.44
C HIS A 120 -5.04 16.07 -7.07
N GLY A 121 -4.68 16.89 -8.07
CA GLY A 121 -3.89 18.09 -7.84
C GLY A 121 -4.62 19.16 -7.02
N PRO A 122 -3.93 20.24 -6.62
CA PRO A 122 -4.51 21.33 -5.82
C PRO A 122 -5.74 22.01 -6.46
N ALA A 123 -5.89 21.97 -7.79
CA ALA A 123 -7.07 22.49 -8.48
C ALA A 123 -8.23 21.47 -8.59
N GLY A 124 -8.13 20.33 -7.88
CA GLY A 124 -9.17 19.30 -7.82
C GLY A 124 -9.17 18.37 -9.04
N ALA A 125 -10.29 17.69 -9.26
CA ALA A 125 -10.44 16.65 -10.28
C ALA A 125 -10.29 17.15 -11.74
N THR A 126 -10.27 18.46 -11.96
CA THR A 126 -10.05 19.08 -13.27
C THR A 126 -8.56 19.23 -13.62
N GLN A 127 -7.67 19.03 -12.65
CA GLN A 127 -6.22 19.04 -12.86
C GLN A 127 -5.71 17.63 -13.18
N PRO A 128 -4.67 17.49 -14.03
CA PRO A 128 -3.96 16.23 -14.17
C PRO A 128 -3.55 15.68 -12.79
N SER A 129 -3.95 14.45 -12.52
CA SER A 129 -3.74 13.78 -11.23
C SER A 129 -2.27 13.51 -10.85
N PRO A 130 -1.27 13.43 -11.77
CA PRO A 130 0.15 13.28 -11.40
C PRO A 130 0.68 14.40 -10.48
N HIS A 131 0.15 15.63 -10.59
CA HIS A 131 0.47 16.70 -9.65
C HIS A 131 0.07 16.36 -8.21
N GLY A 132 -1.03 15.64 -8.03
CA GLY A 132 -1.49 15.19 -6.72
C GLY A 132 -0.53 14.19 -6.09
N ILE A 133 0.05 13.28 -6.87
CA ILE A 133 1.05 12.31 -6.40
C ILE A 133 2.30 13.04 -5.90
N ARG A 134 2.85 13.98 -6.69
CA ARG A 134 4.02 14.79 -6.28
C ARG A 134 3.73 15.59 -5.02
N LEU A 135 2.53 16.16 -4.92
CA LEU A 135 2.10 16.91 -3.74
C LEU A 135 1.93 16.01 -2.51
N GLN A 136 1.37 14.81 -2.66
CA GLN A 136 1.24 13.85 -1.55
C GLN A 136 2.60 13.47 -0.98
N VAL A 137 3.57 13.11 -1.83
CA VAL A 137 4.95 12.83 -1.41
C VAL A 137 5.57 14.05 -0.71
N THR A 138 5.36 15.25 -1.24
CA THR A 138 5.86 16.50 -0.65
C THR A 138 5.26 16.75 0.74
N ASN A 139 3.94 16.62 0.88
CA ASN A 139 3.22 16.85 2.14
C ASN A 139 3.65 15.86 3.22
N TRP A 140 3.79 14.58 2.88
CA TRP A 140 4.19 13.54 3.82
C TRP A 140 5.65 13.73 4.30
N ARG A 141 6.55 14.18 3.42
CA ARG A 141 7.94 14.52 3.79
C ARG A 141 8.05 15.80 4.62
N ALA A 142 7.15 16.76 4.40
CA ALA A 142 7.14 18.03 5.13
C ALA A 142 6.57 17.91 6.55
N ALA A 143 5.91 16.79 6.88
CA ALA A 143 5.31 16.58 8.19
C ALA A 143 6.38 16.45 9.29
N THR A 144 6.14 17.07 10.44
CA THR A 144 7.10 17.13 11.57
C THR A 144 7.55 15.75 12.08
N ALA A 145 6.69 14.74 11.99
CA ALA A 145 6.99 13.37 12.43
C ALA A 145 7.67 12.50 11.36
N TYR A 146 7.95 13.06 10.17
CA TYR A 146 8.72 12.37 9.13
C TYR A 146 10.18 12.21 9.55
N ARG A 147 10.68 10.98 9.51
CA ARG A 147 12.01 10.61 10.01
C ARG A 147 13.00 10.29 8.88
N GLY A 148 12.60 10.49 7.62
CA GLY A 148 13.34 9.98 6.46
C GLY A 148 13.00 8.55 6.06
N GLN A 149 11.93 7.96 6.61
CA GLN A 149 11.50 6.62 6.19
C GLN A 149 11.12 6.55 4.69
N PRO A 150 11.31 5.41 4.03
CA PRO A 150 10.92 5.23 2.63
C PRO A 150 9.42 5.44 2.42
N ILE A 151 9.05 5.99 1.26
CA ILE A 151 7.66 6.11 0.80
C ILE A 151 7.45 5.11 -0.34
N VAL A 152 6.47 4.24 -0.18
CA VAL A 152 6.20 3.10 -1.06
C VAL A 152 4.72 3.12 -1.40
N TYR A 153 4.35 3.46 -2.62
CA TYR A 153 2.99 3.21 -3.08
C TYR A 153 2.85 1.71 -3.35
N ASN A 154 1.98 1.05 -2.60
CA ASN A 154 1.62 -0.36 -2.80
C ASN A 154 0.31 -0.53 -3.61
N GLU A 155 -0.45 0.55 -3.81
CA GLU A 155 -1.73 0.51 -4.51
C GLU A 155 -2.02 1.84 -5.24
N ASP A 156 -2.36 1.76 -6.52
CA ASP A 156 -2.84 2.86 -7.36
C ASP A 156 -3.60 2.32 -8.58
N ASP A 157 -4.82 2.82 -8.81
CA ASP A 157 -5.72 2.46 -9.92
C ASP A 157 -5.59 3.37 -11.15
N HIS A 158 -4.52 4.17 -11.25
CA HIS A 158 -4.23 4.97 -12.43
C HIS A 158 -3.57 4.16 -13.55
N PHE A 159 -4.07 4.31 -14.79
CA PHE A 159 -3.72 3.46 -15.93
C PHE A 159 -3.25 4.22 -17.19
N GLU A 160 -2.96 5.51 -17.10
CA GLU A 160 -2.57 6.32 -18.27
C GLU A 160 -1.09 6.17 -18.63
N PHE A 161 -0.64 4.91 -18.77
CA PHE A 161 0.76 4.55 -19.03
C PHE A 161 1.27 5.03 -20.41
N ASP A 162 0.37 5.41 -21.31
CA ASP A 162 0.69 6.00 -22.61
C ASP A 162 1.03 7.49 -22.53
N LYS A 163 0.74 8.14 -21.40
CA LYS A 163 1.08 9.55 -21.17
C LYS A 163 2.48 9.70 -20.58
N PRO A 164 3.26 10.70 -21.03
CA PRO A 164 4.60 10.94 -20.49
C PRO A 164 4.58 11.39 -19.02
N ASP A 165 3.52 12.07 -18.58
CA ASP A 165 3.29 12.40 -17.18
C ASP A 165 2.06 11.61 -16.69
N ASN A 166 2.31 10.61 -15.85
CA ASN A 166 1.33 9.71 -15.25
C ASN A 166 1.71 9.43 -13.79
N HIS A 167 0.87 8.72 -13.03
CA HIS A 167 1.13 8.48 -11.60
C HIS A 167 2.43 7.71 -11.34
N PHE A 168 2.72 6.69 -12.16
CA PHE A 168 3.94 5.89 -12.01
C PHE A 168 5.18 6.75 -12.21
N VAL A 169 5.24 7.54 -13.28
CA VAL A 169 6.34 8.49 -13.53
C VAL A 169 6.45 9.50 -12.39
N ALA A 170 5.33 10.10 -11.97
CA ALA A 170 5.32 11.10 -10.92
C ALA A 170 5.80 10.57 -9.56
N ALA A 171 5.44 9.34 -9.19
CA ALA A 171 5.90 8.70 -7.97
C ALA A 171 7.42 8.45 -8.01
N VAL A 172 7.92 7.86 -9.10
CA VAL A 172 9.34 7.53 -9.29
C VAL A 172 10.21 8.79 -9.29
N GLU A 173 9.81 9.83 -10.03
CA GLU A 173 10.52 11.12 -10.05
C GLU A 173 10.51 11.83 -8.69
N SER A 174 9.48 11.58 -7.87
CA SER A 174 9.41 12.07 -6.50
C SER A 174 10.25 11.23 -5.52
N GLY A 175 10.89 10.15 -5.98
CA GLY A 175 11.69 9.24 -5.16
C GLY A 175 10.85 8.30 -4.29
N ALA A 176 9.67 7.90 -4.78
CA ALA A 176 8.84 6.84 -4.21
C ALA A 176 8.67 5.70 -5.22
N SER A 177 8.40 4.48 -4.74
CA SER A 177 7.97 3.39 -5.65
C SER A 177 6.52 3.58 -6.10
N TRP A 178 6.05 2.73 -7.01
CA TRP A 178 4.66 2.72 -7.47
C TRP A 178 4.08 1.30 -7.48
N GLY A 179 2.79 1.15 -7.18
CA GLY A 179 2.11 -0.14 -7.05
C GLY A 179 0.89 -0.23 -7.95
N PHE A 180 0.82 -1.28 -8.78
CA PHE A 180 -0.21 -1.44 -9.79
C PHE A 180 -1.46 -2.13 -9.23
N PHE A 181 -2.55 -1.38 -9.03
CA PHE A 181 -3.84 -1.92 -8.61
C PHE A 181 -4.73 -2.24 -9.84
N ASP A 182 -4.51 -3.42 -10.42
CA ASP A 182 -5.16 -3.83 -11.67
C ASP A 182 -6.41 -4.68 -11.39
N TYR A 183 -7.53 -4.03 -11.05
CA TYR A 183 -8.83 -4.68 -11.00
C TYR A 183 -9.65 -4.44 -12.28
N ARG A 184 -10.60 -5.34 -12.55
CA ARG A 184 -11.49 -5.24 -13.71
C ARG A 184 -12.51 -4.10 -13.50
N MET A 185 -12.45 -3.10 -14.36
CA MET A 185 -13.36 -1.96 -14.41
C MET A 185 -14.70 -2.34 -15.02
N SER A 186 -15.68 -1.45 -14.83
CA SER A 186 -17.00 -1.61 -15.44
C SER A 186 -16.88 -1.76 -16.96
N ARG A 187 -17.53 -2.80 -17.51
CA ARG A 187 -17.56 -3.16 -18.95
C ARG A 187 -16.24 -3.68 -19.53
N GLU A 188 -15.22 -3.91 -18.71
CA GLU A 188 -14.02 -4.61 -19.15
C GLU A 188 -14.23 -6.13 -19.26
N ARG A 189 -13.36 -6.78 -20.03
CA ARG A 189 -13.49 -8.20 -20.35
C ARG A 189 -12.79 -9.07 -19.31
N PHE A 190 -12.89 -10.36 -19.49
CA PHE A 190 -12.27 -11.34 -18.60
C PHE A 190 -10.74 -11.16 -18.49
N GLU A 191 -10.09 -10.82 -19.60
CA GLU A 191 -8.63 -10.71 -19.71
C GLU A 191 -8.06 -9.48 -18.99
N ASP A 192 -8.93 -8.56 -18.58
CA ASP A 192 -8.60 -7.32 -17.88
C ASP A 192 -8.54 -7.55 -16.36
N GLY A 193 -7.50 -7.00 -15.72
CA GLY A 193 -7.26 -7.12 -14.29
C GLY A 193 -6.38 -8.31 -13.90
N PHE A 194 -5.38 -8.09 -13.05
CA PHE A 194 -4.66 -9.14 -12.32
C PHE A 194 -5.33 -9.49 -10.97
N GLN A 195 -6.22 -8.63 -10.47
CA GLN A 195 -6.83 -8.75 -9.13
C GLN A 195 -8.33 -9.06 -9.17
N SER A 196 -8.85 -9.50 -10.33
CA SER A 196 -10.24 -9.93 -10.49
C SER A 196 -10.30 -11.39 -10.88
N LEU A 197 -11.10 -12.19 -10.14
CA LEU A 197 -11.26 -13.61 -10.43
C LEU A 197 -12.34 -13.87 -11.51
N PRO A 198 -12.16 -14.88 -12.37
CA PRO A 198 -10.89 -15.58 -12.61
C PRO A 198 -9.84 -14.64 -13.23
N VAL A 199 -8.55 -14.92 -12.98
CA VAL A 199 -7.43 -14.05 -13.41
C VAL A 199 -6.78 -14.61 -14.68
N ASP A 200 -6.57 -13.74 -15.67
CA ASP A 200 -5.64 -13.98 -16.77
C ASP A 200 -4.24 -13.45 -16.40
N TRP A 201 -3.29 -14.35 -16.16
CA TRP A 201 -1.92 -14.00 -15.76
C TRP A 201 -1.02 -13.57 -16.93
N THR A 202 -1.53 -13.55 -18.16
CA THR A 202 -0.76 -13.10 -19.33
C THR A 202 -0.83 -11.58 -19.51
N ILE A 203 0.10 -11.02 -20.30
CA ILE A 203 0.13 -9.59 -20.67
C ILE A 203 -0.79 -9.35 -21.89
N SER A 204 -2.06 -9.75 -21.76
CA SER A 204 -3.02 -9.86 -22.88
C SER A 204 -3.85 -8.61 -23.15
N SER A 205 -4.06 -7.73 -22.18
CA SER A 205 -4.84 -6.51 -22.35
C SER A 205 -3.99 -5.29 -22.69
N ALA A 206 -4.63 -4.25 -23.22
CA ALA A 206 -3.96 -2.98 -23.52
C ALA A 206 -3.35 -2.35 -22.26
N ARG A 207 -4.11 -2.36 -21.15
CA ARG A 207 -3.66 -1.85 -19.85
C ARG A 207 -2.45 -2.62 -19.31
N LYS A 208 -2.48 -3.95 -19.36
CA LYS A 208 -1.34 -4.79 -18.94
C LYS A 208 -0.10 -4.52 -19.78
N ARG A 209 -0.24 -4.44 -21.12
CA ARG A 209 0.87 -4.08 -22.02
C ARG A 209 1.42 -2.70 -21.73
N GLY A 210 0.56 -1.71 -21.47
CA GLY A 210 0.96 -0.37 -21.09
C GLY A 210 1.82 -0.35 -19.83
N PHE A 211 1.37 -1.02 -18.76
CA PHE A 211 2.12 -1.13 -17.51
C PHE A 211 3.51 -1.75 -17.71
N PHE A 212 3.59 -2.93 -18.32
CA PHE A 212 4.87 -3.61 -18.51
C PHE A 212 5.78 -2.90 -19.52
N GLY A 213 5.22 -2.18 -20.49
CA GLY A 213 5.97 -1.31 -21.40
C GLY A 213 6.66 -0.17 -20.64
N LEU A 214 5.90 0.59 -19.86
CA LEU A 214 6.44 1.68 -19.04
C LEU A 214 7.43 1.17 -17.97
N LEU A 215 7.12 0.05 -17.31
CA LEU A 215 8.02 -0.57 -16.34
C LEU A 215 9.37 -0.92 -16.98
N LYS A 216 9.36 -1.46 -18.20
CA LYS A 216 10.57 -1.78 -18.97
C LYS A 216 11.40 -0.53 -19.23
N GLU A 217 10.77 0.56 -19.67
CA GLU A 217 11.44 1.85 -19.90
C GLU A 217 12.08 2.42 -18.63
N ILE A 218 11.36 2.40 -17.50
CA ILE A 218 11.86 2.91 -16.22
C ILE A 218 13.02 2.08 -15.67
N THR A 219 12.97 0.75 -15.82
CA THR A 219 13.95 -0.16 -15.22
C THR A 219 15.13 -0.48 -16.13
N GLY A 220 15.02 -0.22 -17.44
CA GLY A 220 16.03 -0.58 -18.43
C GLY A 220 16.16 -2.09 -18.67
N ALA A 221 15.16 -2.88 -18.27
CA ALA A 221 15.13 -4.34 -18.40
C ALA A 221 14.73 -4.84 -19.80
#